data_AF-A0A1Y1SHG1-F1
#
_entry.id   AF-A0A1Y1SHG1-F1
#
_cell.length_a   1.000
_cell.length_b   1.000
_cell.length_c   1.000
_cell.angle_alpha   90.00
_cell.angle_beta   90.00
_cell.angle_gamma   90.00
#
_symmetry.space_group_name_H-M   'P 1'
#
loop_
_entity.id
_entity.type
_entity.pdbx_description
1 polymer ?
#
loop_
_entity_poly.entity_id
_entity_poly.type
_entity_poly.pdbx_seq_one_letter_code
_entity_poly.pdbx_strand_id
1 'polypeptide(L)'
;MKKLITGAVLLGAASTASAVAPGGPNCGWGNMLFAGQSGIVYHFLASTTNGTSGNNTFGMTSGTNGCSTDGTLTYGGKAMVSAMLDEFSEDVARGEGDALTAVAVAFGIEADDRATFARVAHDNFEVIFPSADVTADHVIASLESLIKADPQLAKYAA
;
A
#
# COMPACT_ATOMS: atom_id res chain seq x y z
N MET A 1 34.21 5.80 -33.26
CA MET A 1 33.91 4.46 -32.67
C MET A 1 34.34 4.53 -31.20
N LYS A 2 33.57 4.30 -30.14
CA LYS A 2 32.31 3.59 -29.85
C LYS A 2 31.62 4.36 -28.71
N LYS A 3 30.39 4.87 -28.89
CA LYS A 3 29.13 4.35 -28.31
C LYS A 3 29.24 3.95 -26.83
N LEU A 4 28.97 4.88 -25.90
CA LEU A 4 28.70 4.60 -24.48
C LEU A 4 27.76 5.66 -23.87
N ILE A 5 26.53 5.78 -24.36
CA ILE A 5 25.42 6.26 -23.53
C ILE A 5 24.17 5.49 -23.99
N THR A 6 23.91 4.37 -23.34
CA THR A 6 22.60 3.73 -23.37
C THR A 6 22.28 3.38 -21.92
N GLY A 7 22.05 4.43 -21.13
CA GLY A 7 21.53 4.35 -19.78
C GLY A 7 20.01 4.26 -19.85
N ALA A 8 19.50 3.17 -19.29
CA ALA A 8 18.12 2.84 -18.96
C ALA A 8 17.06 3.95 -19.14
N VAL A 9 16.14 3.73 -20.08
CA VAL A 9 14.77 4.24 -20.01
C VAL A 9 13.87 3.01 -19.96
N LEU A 10 13.71 2.45 -18.77
CA LEU A 10 12.55 1.62 -18.42
C LEU A 10 11.62 2.53 -17.62
N LEU A 11 10.87 3.36 -18.35
CA LEU A 11 9.73 4.11 -17.84
C LEU A 11 8.48 3.43 -18.40
N GLY A 12 7.57 3.03 -17.51
CA GLY A 12 6.16 2.95 -17.88
C GLY A 12 5.49 1.59 -17.68
N ALA A 13 5.29 1.21 -16.42
CA ALA A 13 4.01 0.69 -15.96
C ALA A 13 3.84 1.07 -14.49
N ALA A 14 3.83 2.38 -14.20
CA ALA A 14 3.34 2.83 -12.90
C ALA A 14 1.82 2.64 -12.94
N SER A 15 1.35 1.52 -12.40
CA SER A 15 -0.05 1.35 -12.03
C SER A 15 -0.46 2.59 -11.26
N THR A 16 -1.46 3.32 -11.75
CA THR A 16 -2.04 4.45 -11.01
C THR A 16 -2.78 3.88 -9.81
N ALA A 17 -2.04 3.48 -8.78
CA ALA A 17 -2.60 3.21 -7.47
C ALA A 17 -3.06 4.57 -6.94
N SER A 18 -4.34 4.87 -7.10
CA SER A 18 -4.97 6.00 -6.44
C SER A 18 -4.96 5.71 -4.94
N ALA A 19 -3.94 6.19 -4.24
CA ALA A 19 -3.94 6.18 -2.79
C ALA A 19 -5.05 7.13 -2.32
N VAL A 20 -5.95 6.64 -1.47
CA VAL A 20 -6.95 7.49 -0.83
C VAL A 20 -6.22 8.32 0.22
N ALA A 21 -6.03 9.61 -0.03
CA ALA A 21 -5.50 10.52 0.98
C ALA A 21 -6.49 10.62 2.15
N PRO A 22 -6.01 10.71 3.40
CA PRO A 22 -6.88 11.00 4.55
C PRO A 22 -7.71 12.27 4.30
N GLY A 23 -9.04 12.15 4.45
CA GLY A 23 -9.99 13.22 4.12
C GLY A 23 -10.51 13.20 2.67
N GLY A 24 -10.06 12.26 1.83
CA GLY A 24 -10.50 12.10 0.45
C GLY A 24 -9.60 12.81 -0.57
N PRO A 25 -9.83 12.56 -1.88
CA PRO A 25 -8.92 12.94 -2.96
C PRO A 25 -8.76 14.47 -3.15
N ASN A 26 -9.69 15.27 -2.62
CA ASN A 26 -9.70 16.72 -2.77
C ASN A 26 -9.51 17.46 -1.44
N CYS A 27 -9.14 16.76 -0.37
CA CYS A 27 -9.03 17.37 0.96
C CYS A 27 -7.86 18.35 1.05
N GLY A 28 -8.16 19.61 1.35
CA GLY A 28 -7.20 20.65 1.69
C GLY A 28 -7.02 21.73 0.61
N TRP A 29 -6.71 22.96 1.05
CA TRP A 29 -6.59 24.14 0.18
C TRP A 29 -5.39 24.12 -0.75
N GLY A 30 -4.36 23.32 -0.46
CA GLY A 30 -3.25 23.09 -1.38
C GLY A 30 -3.74 22.51 -2.71
N ASN A 31 -4.72 21.60 -2.68
CA ASN A 31 -5.33 21.07 -3.91
C ASN A 31 -6.08 22.15 -4.69
N MET A 32 -6.75 23.07 -3.99
CA MET A 32 -7.41 24.23 -4.61
C MET A 32 -6.38 25.23 -5.18
N LEU A 33 -5.33 25.54 -4.42
CA LEU A 33 -4.31 26.52 -4.78
C LEU A 33 -3.52 26.11 -6.04
N PHE A 34 -3.27 24.81 -6.18
CA PHE A 34 -2.55 24.23 -7.32
C PHE A 34 -3.47 23.46 -8.27
N ALA A 35 -4.76 23.77 -8.28
CA ALA A 35 -5.73 23.12 -9.15
C ALA A 35 -5.32 23.23 -10.63
N GLY A 36 -5.41 22.12 -11.37
CA GLY A 36 -5.01 22.04 -12.78
C GLY A 36 -3.50 21.90 -13.02
N GLN A 37 -2.67 21.93 -11.97
CA GLN A 37 -1.24 21.66 -12.07
C GLN A 37 -0.96 20.17 -11.84
N SER A 38 0.04 19.62 -12.53
CA SER A 38 0.42 18.21 -12.46
C SER A 38 1.92 18.03 -12.27
N GLY A 39 2.31 16.87 -11.74
CA GLY A 39 3.72 16.53 -11.52
C GLY A 39 4.21 16.79 -10.09
N ILE A 40 5.35 16.18 -9.76
CA ILE A 40 5.84 16.03 -8.38
C ILE A 40 6.00 17.35 -7.63
N VAL A 41 6.43 18.43 -8.31
CA VAL A 41 6.63 19.75 -7.71
C VAL A 41 5.32 20.30 -7.14
N TYR A 42 4.26 20.30 -7.93
CA TYR A 42 2.97 20.86 -7.51
C TYR A 42 2.28 19.97 -6.48
N HIS A 43 2.39 18.64 -6.59
CA HIS A 43 1.90 17.73 -5.55
C HIS A 43 2.63 17.92 -4.21
N PHE A 44 3.94 18.14 -4.24
CA PHE A 44 4.72 18.42 -3.03
C PHE A 44 4.33 19.75 -2.39
N LEU A 45 4.19 20.81 -3.19
CA LEU A 45 3.76 22.12 -2.70
C LEU A 45 2.33 22.07 -2.15
N ALA A 46 1.40 21.43 -2.86
CA ALA A 46 0.03 21.22 -2.40
C ALA A 46 -0.01 20.44 -1.07
N SER A 47 0.79 19.39 -0.95
CA SER A 47 0.89 18.59 0.28
C SER A 47 1.48 19.40 1.44
N THR A 48 2.50 20.22 1.17
CA THR A 48 3.10 21.12 2.17
C THR A 48 2.07 22.15 2.63
N THR A 49 1.34 22.79 1.72
CA THR A 49 0.25 23.73 2.04
C THR A 49 -0.90 23.08 2.79
N ASN A 50 -1.19 21.81 2.52
CA ASN A 50 -2.19 21.04 3.25
C ASN A 50 -1.73 20.65 4.67
N GLY A 51 -0.43 20.39 4.83
CA GLY A 51 0.17 20.03 6.10
C GLY A 51 0.40 21.21 7.05
N THR A 52 0.45 22.44 6.56
CA THR A 52 0.63 23.61 7.41
C THR A 52 -0.64 23.93 8.21
N SER A 53 -0.46 24.30 9.47
CA SER A 53 -1.52 24.79 10.38
C SER A 53 -2.71 23.83 10.58
N GLY A 54 -2.54 22.53 10.34
CA GLY A 54 -3.59 21.53 10.55
C GLY A 54 -4.81 21.70 9.64
N ASN A 55 -4.63 22.30 8.45
CA ASN A 55 -5.71 22.61 7.53
C ASN A 55 -6.57 21.39 7.16
N ASN A 56 -5.93 20.24 6.91
CA ASN A 56 -6.66 19.00 6.64
C ASN A 56 -7.43 18.51 7.87
N THR A 57 -6.86 18.60 9.07
CA THR A 57 -7.54 18.23 10.32
C THR A 57 -8.75 19.10 10.59
N PHE A 58 -8.62 20.42 10.40
CA PHE A 58 -9.75 21.34 10.49
C PHE A 58 -10.81 21.02 9.43
N GLY A 59 -10.40 20.77 8.18
CA GLY A 59 -11.32 20.40 7.09
C GLY A 59 -12.08 19.11 7.38
N MET A 60 -11.40 18.06 7.85
CA MET A 60 -12.02 16.78 8.22
C MET A 60 -12.98 16.90 9.41
N THR A 61 -12.66 17.71 10.41
CA THR A 61 -13.50 17.89 11.61
C THR A 61 -14.69 18.80 11.38
N SER A 62 -14.55 19.83 10.54
CA SER A 62 -15.61 20.79 10.22
C SER A 62 -16.42 20.42 8.98
N GLY A 63 -15.98 19.43 8.19
CA GLY A 63 -16.59 19.08 6.90
C GLY A 63 -16.38 20.14 5.82
N THR A 64 -15.28 20.88 5.88
CA THR A 64 -14.95 21.96 4.94
C THR A 64 -13.74 21.61 4.06
N ASN A 65 -13.30 22.53 3.21
CA ASN A 65 -12.04 22.43 2.45
C ASN A 65 -11.96 21.22 1.51
N GLY A 66 -13.11 20.73 1.04
CA GLY A 66 -13.21 19.55 0.18
C GLY A 66 -12.88 18.24 0.89
N CYS A 67 -12.79 18.24 2.22
CA CYS A 67 -12.51 17.06 3.03
C CYS A 67 -13.81 16.33 3.42
N SER A 68 -13.81 15.01 3.31
CA SER A 68 -14.84 14.11 3.84
C SER A 68 -14.17 12.92 4.51
N THR A 69 -14.77 12.45 5.61
CA THR A 69 -14.33 11.27 6.36
C THR A 69 -15.25 10.07 6.14
N ASP A 70 -16.20 10.19 5.21
CA ASP A 70 -17.20 9.15 4.93
C ASP A 70 -16.58 7.94 4.18
N GLY A 71 -15.44 8.14 3.54
CA GLY A 71 -14.70 7.10 2.83
C GLY A 71 -13.84 6.26 3.77
N THR A 72 -13.76 4.96 3.50
CA THR A 72 -12.83 4.06 4.20
C THR A 72 -11.39 4.35 3.76
N LEU A 73 -10.47 4.47 4.73
CA LEU A 73 -9.05 4.58 4.44
C LEU A 73 -8.55 3.27 3.81
N THR A 74 -7.75 3.36 2.76
CA THR A 74 -7.20 2.20 2.07
C THR A 74 -5.68 2.25 2.04
N TYR A 75 -5.06 1.07 2.05
CA TYR A 75 -3.60 0.93 1.95
C TYR A 75 -3.16 0.72 0.49
N GLY A 76 -2.21 1.54 0.04
CA GLY A 76 -1.72 1.53 -1.34
C GLY A 76 -0.95 0.25 -1.74
N GLY A 77 -0.50 -0.56 -0.78
CA GLY A 77 0.19 -1.82 -1.06
C GLY A 77 -0.70 -2.89 -1.71
N LYS A 78 -2.03 -2.71 -1.72
CA LYS A 78 -2.97 -3.62 -2.38
C LYS A 78 -2.69 -3.84 -3.88
N ALA A 79 -2.29 -2.78 -4.59
CA ALA A 79 -1.98 -2.87 -6.03
C ALA A 79 -0.78 -3.77 -6.30
N MET A 80 0.18 -3.82 -5.37
CA MET A 80 1.35 -4.71 -5.45
C MET A 80 0.95 -6.16 -5.24
N VAL A 81 0.18 -6.46 -4.19
CA VAL A 81 -0.31 -7.82 -3.91
C VAL A 81 -1.17 -8.35 -5.06
N SER A 82 -2.04 -7.51 -5.62
CA SER A 82 -2.87 -7.90 -6.77
C SER A 82 -2.05 -8.20 -8.02
N ALA A 83 -0.93 -7.52 -8.24
CA ALA A 83 -0.07 -7.75 -9.40
C ALA A 83 0.78 -9.02 -9.27
N MET A 84 0.98 -9.49 -8.04
CA MET A 84 1.86 -10.62 -7.70
C MET A 84 1.07 -11.81 -7.13
N LEU A 85 -0.25 -11.84 -7.24
CA LEU A 85 -1.10 -12.79 -6.50
C LEU A 85 -0.76 -14.25 -6.80
N ASP A 86 -0.50 -14.57 -8.07
CA ASP A 86 -0.14 -15.93 -8.50
C ASP A 86 1.21 -16.35 -7.91
N GLU A 87 2.25 -15.55 -8.13
CA GLU A 87 3.60 -15.79 -7.60
C GLU A 87 3.61 -15.82 -6.06
N PHE A 88 2.85 -14.93 -5.44
CA PHE A 88 2.67 -14.90 -3.99
C PHE A 88 2.01 -16.18 -3.49
N SER A 89 1.01 -16.72 -4.18
CA SER A 89 0.39 -17.99 -3.80
C SER A 89 1.38 -19.15 -3.85
N GLU A 90 2.22 -19.22 -4.88
CA GLU A 90 3.24 -20.27 -5.01
C GLU A 90 4.31 -20.16 -3.93
N ASP A 91 4.75 -18.93 -3.61
CA ASP A 91 5.73 -18.67 -2.57
C ASP A 91 5.19 -18.98 -1.17
N VAL A 92 3.93 -18.64 -0.89
CA VAL A 92 3.27 -19.01 0.37
C VAL A 92 3.13 -20.54 0.46
N ALA A 93 2.77 -21.21 -0.64
CA ALA A 93 2.69 -22.67 -0.68
C ALA A 93 4.06 -23.35 -0.48
N ARG A 94 5.17 -22.72 -0.88
CA ARG A 94 6.53 -23.18 -0.58
C ARG A 94 7.01 -22.79 0.81
N GLY A 95 6.43 -21.75 1.41
CA GLY A 95 6.88 -21.13 2.66
C GLY A 95 8.10 -20.23 2.51
N GLU A 96 8.53 -19.96 1.29
CA GLU A 96 9.66 -19.08 0.96
C GLU A 96 9.53 -18.52 -0.46
N GLY A 97 10.12 -17.35 -0.68
CA GLY A 97 10.24 -16.72 -2.00
C GLY A 97 10.21 -15.20 -1.97
N ASP A 98 10.46 -14.60 -3.13
CA ASP A 98 10.63 -13.15 -3.28
C ASP A 98 9.30 -12.41 -3.15
N ALA A 99 8.19 -12.96 -3.67
CA ALA A 99 6.87 -12.36 -3.54
C ALA A 99 6.39 -12.42 -2.09
N LEU A 100 6.59 -13.54 -1.40
CA LEU A 100 6.28 -13.66 0.03
C LEU A 100 7.07 -12.65 0.87
N THR A 101 8.37 -12.51 0.58
CA THR A 101 9.23 -11.53 1.24
C THR A 101 8.77 -10.10 0.95
N ALA A 102 8.41 -9.80 -0.29
CA ALA A 102 7.96 -8.48 -0.71
C ALA A 102 6.64 -8.09 -0.03
N VAL A 103 5.71 -9.03 0.13
CA VAL A 103 4.49 -8.82 0.92
C VAL A 103 4.83 -8.56 2.39
N ALA A 104 5.75 -9.32 3.00
CA ALA A 104 6.19 -9.06 4.37
C ALA A 104 6.75 -7.63 4.53
N VAL A 105 7.55 -7.16 3.57
CA VAL A 105 8.07 -5.78 3.55
C VAL A 105 6.94 -4.76 3.39
N ALA A 106 5.94 -5.04 2.56
CA ALA A 106 4.78 -4.17 2.39
C ALA A 106 3.93 -4.06 3.67
N PHE A 107 3.87 -5.11 4.50
CA PHE A 107 3.27 -5.08 5.84
C PHE A 107 4.17 -4.46 6.91
N GLY A 108 5.39 -4.02 6.55
CA GLY A 108 6.34 -3.44 7.50
C GLY A 108 7.00 -4.44 8.43
N ILE A 109 6.99 -5.74 8.11
CA ILE A 109 7.61 -6.78 8.92
C ILE A 109 9.14 -6.63 8.89
N GLU A 110 9.74 -6.45 10.07
CA GLU A 110 11.20 -6.37 10.23
C GLU A 110 11.87 -7.67 9.83
N ALA A 111 13.13 -7.59 9.37
CA ALA A 111 13.86 -8.74 8.83
C ALA A 111 13.87 -9.96 9.77
N ASP A 112 14.01 -9.72 11.07
CA ASP A 112 14.11 -10.76 12.11
C ASP A 112 12.80 -11.56 12.28
N ASP A 113 11.65 -10.98 11.92
CA ASP A 113 10.34 -11.63 12.07
C ASP A 113 9.78 -12.19 10.74
N ARG A 114 10.47 -11.98 9.61
CA ARG A 114 9.99 -12.43 8.29
C ARG A 114 9.89 -13.95 8.19
N ALA A 115 10.78 -14.68 8.87
CA ALA A 115 10.71 -16.13 8.94
C ALA A 115 9.43 -16.60 9.66
N THR A 116 9.02 -15.89 10.72
CA THR A 116 7.75 -16.16 11.41
C THR A 116 6.56 -15.81 10.52
N PHE A 117 6.59 -14.67 9.83
CA PHE A 117 5.54 -14.30 8.87
C PHE A 117 5.38 -15.34 7.76
N ALA A 118 6.48 -15.77 7.15
CA ALA A 118 6.48 -16.78 6.09
C ALA A 118 5.90 -18.11 6.57
N ARG A 119 6.31 -18.58 7.75
CA ARG A 119 5.76 -19.79 8.37
C ARG A 119 4.27 -19.65 8.65
N VAL A 120 3.83 -18.55 9.26
CA VAL A 120 2.41 -18.31 9.57
C VAL A 120 1.56 -18.28 8.29
N ALA A 121 2.06 -17.63 7.24
CA ALA A 121 1.36 -17.61 5.96
C ALA A 121 1.27 -19.01 5.34
N HIS A 122 2.37 -19.76 5.35
CA HIS A 122 2.43 -21.13 4.84
C HIS A 122 1.50 -22.09 5.59
N ASP A 123 1.57 -22.10 6.92
CA ASP A 123 0.77 -22.97 7.79
C ASP A 123 -0.73 -22.69 7.66
N ASN A 124 -1.10 -21.50 7.19
CA ASN A 124 -2.48 -21.06 6.98
C ASN A 124 -2.82 -20.85 5.50
N PHE A 125 -2.11 -21.54 4.60
CA PHE A 125 -2.31 -21.40 3.15
C PHE A 125 -3.78 -21.54 2.73
N GLU A 126 -4.48 -22.57 3.23
CA GLU A 126 -5.89 -22.83 2.91
C GLU A 126 -6.84 -21.73 3.41
N VAL A 127 -6.45 -21.01 4.46
CA VAL A 127 -7.20 -19.85 4.96
C VAL A 127 -7.00 -18.65 4.04
N ILE A 128 -5.77 -18.45 3.55
CA ILE A 128 -5.42 -17.30 2.71
C ILE A 128 -5.94 -17.51 1.27
N PHE A 129 -5.83 -18.72 0.74
CA PHE A 129 -6.19 -19.13 -0.62
C PHE A 129 -7.24 -20.27 -0.61
N PRO A 130 -8.49 -20.01 -0.18
CA PRO A 130 -9.52 -21.04 -0.05
C PRO A 130 -10.05 -21.57 -1.40
N SER A 131 -9.76 -20.88 -2.51
CA SER A 131 -10.19 -21.26 -3.85
C SER A 131 -9.31 -20.61 -4.92
N ALA A 132 -9.35 -21.12 -6.15
CA ALA A 132 -8.62 -20.56 -7.29
C ALA A 132 -9.07 -19.14 -7.67
N ASP A 133 -10.31 -18.75 -7.35
CA ASP A 133 -10.87 -17.43 -7.68
C ASP A 133 -10.75 -16.43 -6.51
N VAL A 134 -9.81 -16.65 -5.58
CA VAL A 134 -9.61 -15.78 -4.42
C VAL A 134 -9.17 -14.37 -4.86
N THR A 135 -9.69 -13.35 -4.18
CA THR A 135 -9.36 -11.96 -4.47
C THR A 135 -8.19 -11.47 -3.61
N ALA A 136 -7.44 -10.48 -4.12
CA ALA A 136 -6.40 -9.81 -3.32
C ALA A 136 -6.95 -9.20 -2.02
N ASP A 137 -8.22 -8.76 -2.02
CA ASP A 137 -8.89 -8.27 -0.81
C ASP A 137 -9.03 -9.34 0.26
N HIS A 138 -9.44 -10.55 -0.14
CA HIS A 138 -9.55 -11.68 0.78
C HIS A 138 -8.18 -12.08 1.34
N VAL A 139 -7.17 -12.15 0.47
CA VAL A 139 -5.80 -12.49 0.87
C VAL A 139 -5.25 -11.49 1.88
N ILE A 140 -5.39 -10.19 1.62
CA ILE A 140 -4.91 -9.14 2.54
C ILE A 140 -5.65 -9.22 3.88
N ALA A 141 -6.98 -9.33 3.87
CA ALA A 141 -7.77 -9.44 5.10
C ALA A 141 -7.40 -10.68 5.92
N SER A 142 -7.12 -11.81 5.26
CA SER A 142 -6.67 -13.04 5.91
C SER A 142 -5.30 -12.87 6.56
N LEU A 143 -4.35 -12.26 5.83
CA LEU A 143 -3.02 -11.95 6.37
C LEU A 143 -3.09 -10.99 7.56
N GLU A 144 -3.90 -9.94 7.49
CA GLU A 144 -4.11 -9.00 8.61
C GLU A 144 -4.65 -9.73 9.85
N SER A 145 -5.61 -10.63 9.67
CA SER A 145 -6.15 -11.45 10.76
C SER A 145 -5.10 -12.37 11.37
N LEU A 146 -4.25 -12.99 10.55
CA LEU A 146 -3.19 -13.89 11.01
C LEU A 146 -2.06 -13.12 11.73
N ILE A 147 -1.64 -11.97 11.20
CA ILE A 147 -0.68 -11.07 11.86
C ILE A 147 -1.22 -10.63 13.23
N LYS A 148 -2.51 -10.27 13.31
CA LYS A 148 -3.17 -9.89 14.58
C LYS A 148 -3.21 -11.03 15.60
N ALA A 149 -3.34 -12.26 15.14
CA ALA A 149 -3.47 -13.44 16.00
C ALA A 149 -2.12 -14.00 16.48
N ASP A 150 -1.03 -13.80 15.73
CA ASP A 150 0.29 -14.32 16.07
C ASP A 150 1.00 -13.43 17.12
N PRO A 151 1.46 -13.98 18.27
CA PRO A 151 2.08 -13.19 19.34
C PRO A 151 3.36 -12.45 18.94
N GLN A 152 4.13 -12.94 17.97
CA GLN A 152 5.36 -12.29 17.49
C GLN A 152 5.04 -11.23 16.43
N LEU A 153 3.98 -11.43 15.65
CA LEU A 153 3.60 -10.53 14.56
C LEU A 153 2.59 -9.45 14.98
N ALA A 154 1.87 -9.62 16.08
CA ALA A 154 0.82 -8.69 16.52
C ALA A 154 1.30 -7.24 16.70
N LYS A 155 2.60 -7.02 16.93
CA LYS A 155 3.22 -5.68 16.98
C LYS A 155 3.17 -4.93 15.63
N TYR A 156 2.94 -5.63 14.52
CA TYR A 156 2.79 -5.08 13.18
C TYR A 156 1.32 -4.85 12.78
N ALA A 157 0.38 -5.31 13.59
CA ALA A 157 -1.04 -5.08 13.35
C ALA A 157 -1.40 -3.63 13.69
N ALA A 158 -1.77 -2.85 12.67
CA ALA A 158 -2.41 -1.55 12.83
C ALA A 158 -3.89 -1.68 13.24
#